data_AF-A0AAY4ELR0-F1
#
_entry.id   AF-A0AAY4ELR0-F1
#
_cell.length_a   1.000
_cell.length_b   1.000
_cell.length_c   1.000
_cell.angle_alpha   90.00
_cell.angle_beta   90.00
_cell.angle_gamma   90.00
#
_symmetry.space_group_name_H-M   'P 1'
#
loop_
_entity.id
_entity.type
_entity.pdbx_description
1 polymer ?
#
loop_
_entity_poly.entity_id
_entity_poly.type
_entity_poly.pdbx_seq_one_letter_code
_entity_poly.pdbx_strand_id
1 'polypeptide(L)'
;RSRGDSALVRARPPPILSRVCAVEAGGISMPSTSVPMRKPLAEEAWYHGKLSRQEAESRLADSGDFLVRESCSSPGQYVLSGLQGDTAKHLLLVDPEGMRNWY
;
A
#
# COMPACT_ATOMS: atom_id res chain seq x y z
N ARG A 1 0.37 -41.57 0.51
CA ARG A 1 1.72 -41.07 0.14
C ARG A 1 1.50 -40.12 -1.03
N SER A 2 1.78 -38.83 -1.00
CA SER A 2 2.44 -38.00 0.01
C SER A 2 1.80 -36.61 -0.07
N ARG A 3 1.62 -35.98 1.09
CA ARG A 3 1.42 -34.53 1.19
C ARG A 3 2.70 -33.85 0.70
N GLY A 4 2.56 -32.76 -0.03
CA GLY A 4 3.60 -31.77 -0.32
C GLY A 4 2.83 -30.51 -0.72
N ASP A 5 2.42 -29.69 0.24
CA ASP A 5 3.25 -28.63 0.83
C ASP A 5 3.88 -27.75 -0.27
N SER A 6 3.19 -26.66 -0.61
CA SER A 6 3.79 -25.52 -1.29
C SER A 6 3.00 -24.27 -0.95
N ALA A 7 3.53 -23.60 0.09
CA ALA A 7 3.56 -22.14 0.26
C ALA A 7 2.27 -21.38 -0.07
N LEU A 8 1.37 -21.36 0.91
CA LEU A 8 0.40 -20.30 1.08
C LEU A 8 1.15 -18.98 1.35
N VAL A 9 1.55 -18.27 0.29
CA VAL A 9 1.96 -16.87 0.40
C VAL A 9 0.71 -16.02 0.64
N ARG A 10 0.20 -16.11 1.86
CA ARG A 10 -0.81 -15.19 2.39
C ARG A 10 -0.25 -13.77 2.24
N ALA A 11 -0.77 -13.02 1.27
CA ALA A 11 -0.68 -11.58 1.30
C ALA A 11 -1.23 -11.14 2.67
N ARG A 12 -0.34 -10.61 3.52
CA ARG A 12 -0.74 -10.15 4.86
C ARG A 12 -1.70 -8.99 4.64
N PRO A 13 -2.91 -8.98 5.25
CA PRO A 13 -3.72 -7.78 5.26
C PRO A 13 -2.88 -6.63 5.85
N PRO A 14 -3.01 -5.39 5.35
CA PRO A 14 -2.32 -4.26 5.95
C PRO A 14 -2.71 -4.18 7.44
N PRO A 15 -1.76 -3.88 8.35
CA PRO A 15 -2.09 -3.77 9.76
C PRO A 15 -3.12 -2.65 9.93
N ILE A 16 -4.34 -3.03 10.28
CA ILE A 16 -5.34 -2.09 10.78
C ILE A 16 -4.75 -1.57 12.09
N LEU A 17 -4.33 -0.30 12.13
CA LEU A 17 -3.73 0.35 13.30
C LEU A 17 -4.69 0.22 14.49
N SER A 18 -4.47 -0.80 15.32
CA SER A 18 -5.16 -1.03 16.57
C SER A 18 -4.68 0.01 17.57
N ARG A 19 -5.47 1.08 17.69
CA ARG A 19 -5.31 2.07 18.74
C ARG A 19 -5.82 1.48 20.06
N VAL A 20 -4.92 1.00 20.92
CA VAL A 20 -5.19 0.88 22.36
C VAL A 20 -3.93 1.20 23.18
N CYS A 21 -4.12 2.15 24.10
CA CYS A 21 -3.23 2.49 25.20
C CYS A 21 -3.14 1.34 26.22
N ALA A 22 -1.93 1.07 26.73
CA ALA A 22 -1.76 0.50 28.06
C ALA A 22 -0.49 1.10 28.69
N VAL A 23 -0.70 1.96 29.66
CA VAL A 23 0.27 2.38 30.67
C VAL A 23 0.53 1.19 31.60
N GLU A 24 1.76 1.00 32.08
CA GLU A 24 2.06 0.78 33.51
C GLU A 24 3.58 0.58 33.76
N ALA A 25 4.06 1.40 34.69
CA ALA A 25 5.13 1.22 35.69
C ALA A 25 6.52 0.66 35.30
N GLY A 26 7.52 1.54 35.41
CA GLY A 26 8.87 1.17 35.84
C GLY A 26 9.99 1.49 34.83
N GLY A 27 10.59 2.68 34.97
CA GLY A 27 11.95 2.98 34.49
C GLY A 27 12.24 2.69 33.01
N ILE A 28 11.68 3.48 32.10
CA ILE A 28 12.07 3.44 30.69
C ILE A 28 12.43 4.86 30.29
N SER A 29 13.72 5.08 29.98
CA SER A 29 14.20 6.25 29.26
C SER A 29 13.21 6.53 28.15
N MET A 30 12.58 7.72 28.18
CA MET A 30 11.64 8.18 27.16
C MET A 30 12.10 7.65 25.81
N PRO A 31 11.38 6.71 25.14
CA PRO A 31 11.58 6.61 23.72
C PRO A 31 11.14 8.00 23.26
N SER A 32 12.10 8.81 22.80
CA SER A 32 11.77 9.99 22.03
C SER A 32 10.83 9.47 20.96
N THR A 33 9.53 9.70 21.14
CA THR A 33 8.50 9.42 20.16
C THR A 33 8.68 10.47 19.09
N SER A 34 9.85 10.45 18.44
CA SER A 34 9.98 10.83 17.05
C SER A 34 8.94 9.98 16.37
N VAL A 35 7.80 10.59 16.07
CA VAL A 35 6.80 10.09 15.14
C VAL A 35 7.59 9.34 14.07
N PRO A 36 7.40 8.01 13.88
CA PRO A 36 8.25 7.26 12.97
C PRO A 36 8.21 8.00 11.64
N MET A 37 9.36 8.52 11.21
CA MET A 37 9.49 9.22 9.94
C MET A 37 8.80 8.35 8.91
N ARG A 38 7.80 8.91 8.23
CA ARG A 38 6.97 8.18 7.27
C ARG A 38 7.94 7.43 6.34
N LYS A 39 7.83 6.09 6.32
CA LYS A 39 8.69 5.27 5.46
C LYS A 39 8.53 5.75 4.01
N PRO A 40 9.61 5.86 3.23
CA PRO A 40 9.52 6.20 1.82
C PRO A 40 8.53 5.26 1.10
N LEU A 41 7.70 5.81 0.21
CA LEU A 41 6.74 5.01 -0.58
C LEU A 41 7.42 3.85 -1.33
N ALA A 42 8.69 4.01 -1.71
CA ALA A 42 9.49 2.99 -2.39
C ALA A 42 9.74 1.72 -1.54
N GLU A 43 9.56 1.78 -0.22
CA GLU A 43 9.74 0.62 0.68
C GLU A 43 8.44 -0.19 0.86
N GLU A 44 7.32 0.30 0.34
CA GLU A 44 6.02 -0.31 0.50
C GLU A 44 5.77 -1.37 -0.59
N ALA A 45 5.47 -2.60 -0.19
CA ALA A 45 5.28 -3.72 -1.11
C ALA A 45 4.10 -3.55 -2.10
N TRP A 46 3.16 -2.66 -1.78
CA TRP A 46 2.01 -2.33 -2.63
C TRP A 46 2.30 -1.19 -3.61
N TYR A 47 3.43 -0.48 -3.48
CA TYR A 47 3.81 0.62 -4.38
C TYR A 47 4.85 0.16 -5.38
N HIS A 48 4.52 0.23 -6.67
CA HIS A 48 5.36 -0.30 -7.74
C HIS A 48 6.06 0.79 -8.57
N GLY A 49 6.03 2.05 -8.11
CA GLY A 49 6.63 3.16 -8.86
C GLY A 49 5.91 3.42 -10.18
N LYS A 50 6.68 3.79 -11.21
CA LYS A 50 6.17 4.01 -12.57
C LYS A 50 5.86 2.66 -13.21
N LEU A 51 4.57 2.36 -13.33
CA LEU A 51 4.07 1.12 -13.91
C LEU A 51 2.94 1.44 -14.89
N SER A 52 2.94 0.81 -16.06
CA SER A 52 1.86 0.99 -17.02
C SER A 52 0.57 0.31 -16.54
N ARG A 53 -0.56 0.67 -17.16
CA ARG A 53 -1.85 0.03 -16.88
C ARG A 53 -1.81 -1.48 -17.18
N GLN A 54 -1.24 -1.86 -18.33
CA GLN A 54 -1.18 -3.25 -18.77
C GLN A 54 -0.27 -4.10 -17.87
N GLU A 55 0.88 -3.56 -17.45
CA GLU A 55 1.76 -4.24 -16.49
C GLU A 55 1.09 -4.38 -15.12
N ALA A 56 0.28 -3.41 -14.71
CA ALA A 56 -0.49 -3.52 -13.47
C ALA A 56 -1.52 -4.65 -13.57
N GLU A 57 -2.31 -4.70 -14.63
CA GLU A 57 -3.30 -5.76 -14.86
C GLU A 57 -2.66 -7.15 -14.90
N SER A 58 -1.46 -7.27 -15.49
CA SER A 58 -0.72 -8.53 -15.55
C SER A 58 -0.18 -9.01 -14.19
N ARG A 59 -0.09 -8.11 -13.19
CA ARG A 59 0.34 -8.45 -11.82
C ARG A 59 -0.83 -8.78 -10.88
N LEU A 60 -2.06 -8.50 -11.30
CA LEU A 60 -3.26 -8.81 -10.52
C LEU A 60 -3.77 -10.18 -10.97
N ALA A 61 -3.72 -11.16 -10.09
CA ALA A 61 -4.10 -12.53 -10.41
C ALA A 61 -5.46 -12.88 -9.81
N ASP A 62 -5.69 -12.48 -8.56
CA ASP A 62 -6.87 -12.85 -7.79
C ASP A 62 -7.76 -11.65 -7.49
N SER A 63 -9.07 -11.91 -7.37
CA SER A 63 -10.02 -10.89 -6.93
C SER A 63 -9.67 -10.43 -5.51
N GLY A 64 -9.37 -9.15 -5.35
CA GLY A 64 -8.88 -8.54 -4.11
C GLY A 64 -7.42 -8.09 -4.20
N ASP A 65 -6.69 -8.48 -5.24
CA ASP A 65 -5.35 -7.96 -5.51
C ASP A 65 -5.41 -6.48 -5.84
N PHE A 66 -4.41 -5.75 -5.35
CA PHE A 66 -4.24 -4.34 -5.67
C PHE A 66 -2.77 -3.92 -5.64
N LEU A 67 -2.48 -2.81 -6.32
CA LEU A 67 -1.21 -2.11 -6.27
C LEU A 67 -1.42 -0.62 -6.55
N VAL A 68 -0.52 0.20 -6.05
CA VAL A 68 -0.45 1.62 -6.38
C VAL A 68 0.71 1.85 -7.34
N ARG A 69 0.44 2.60 -8.40
CA ARG A 69 1.42 2.99 -9.41
C ARG A 69 1.39 4.49 -9.66
N GLU A 70 2.53 5.05 -10.02
CA GLU A 70 2.62 6.38 -10.60
C GLU A 70 2.30 6.31 -12.10
N SER A 71 1.57 7.29 -12.61
CA SER A 71 1.30 7.41 -14.04
C SER A 71 2.57 7.71 -14.82
N CYS A 72 2.89 6.89 -15.83
CA CYS A 72 4.04 7.16 -16.71
C CYS A 72 3.89 8.45 -17.53
N SER A 73 2.64 8.87 -17.81
CA SER A 73 2.35 10.05 -18.63
C SER A 73 2.24 11.34 -17.81
N SER A 74 1.91 11.23 -16.52
CA SER A 74 1.62 12.37 -15.65
C SER A 74 2.35 12.19 -14.32
N PRO A 75 3.58 12.69 -14.18
CA PRO A 75 4.32 12.59 -12.92
C PRO A 75 3.54 13.25 -11.79
N GLY A 76 3.56 12.64 -10.60
CA GLY A 76 2.78 13.09 -9.45
C GLY A 76 1.31 12.63 -9.44
N GLN A 77 0.82 11.95 -10.48
CA GLN A 77 -0.47 11.27 -10.44
C GLN A 77 -0.30 9.81 -10.02
N TYR A 78 -0.98 9.43 -8.95
CA TYR A 78 -0.98 8.06 -8.43
C TYR A 78 -2.29 7.38 -8.75
N VAL A 79 -2.22 6.09 -9.09
CA VAL A 79 -3.37 5.27 -9.47
C VAL A 79 -3.35 4.00 -8.64
N LEU A 80 -4.45 3.72 -7.97
CA LEU A 80 -4.72 2.42 -7.36
C LEU A 80 -5.32 1.51 -8.44
N SER A 81 -4.59 0.46 -8.81
CA SER A 81 -5.08 -0.60 -9.69
C SER A 81 -5.45 -1.81 -8.84
N GLY A 82 -6.62 -2.40 -9.06
CA GLY A 82 -7.02 -3.62 -8.36
C GLY A 82 -7.99 -4.47 -9.18
N LEU A 83 -8.06 -5.77 -8.86
CA LEU A 83 -8.90 -6.73 -9.52
C LEU A 83 -10.12 -7.03 -8.65
N GLN A 84 -11.32 -6.82 -9.18
CA GLN A 84 -12.58 -7.11 -8.48
C GLN A 84 -13.39 -8.11 -9.29
N GLY A 85 -13.53 -9.34 -8.78
CA GLY A 85 -13.96 -10.47 -9.60
C GLY A 85 -12.96 -10.67 -10.73
N ASP A 86 -13.45 -10.65 -11.98
CA ASP A 86 -12.63 -10.69 -13.20
C ASP A 86 -12.42 -9.32 -13.85
N THR A 87 -12.80 -8.23 -13.17
CA THR A 87 -12.72 -6.87 -13.73
C THR A 87 -11.62 -6.05 -13.08
N ALA A 88 -10.63 -5.64 -13.88
CA ALA A 88 -9.62 -4.68 -13.45
C ALA A 88 -10.23 -3.28 -13.29
N LYS A 89 -9.93 -2.64 -12.17
CA LYS A 89 -10.37 -1.29 -11.82
C LYS A 89 -9.16 -0.40 -11.53
N HIS A 90 -9.26 0.86 -11.96
CA HIS A 90 -8.21 1.86 -11.76
C HIS A 90 -8.82 3.14 -11.19
N LEU A 91 -8.35 3.55 -10.01
CA LEU A 91 -8.84 4.72 -9.30
C LEU A 91 -7.70 5.74 -9.17
N LEU A 92 -7.94 6.97 -9.61
CA LEU A 92 -6.98 8.07 -9.46
C LEU A 92 -6.96 8.52 -8.00
N LEU A 93 -5.77 8.55 -7.40
CA LEU A 93 -5.54 9.08 -6.07
C LEU A 93 -5.19 10.56 -6.21
N VAL A 94 -6.17 11.41 -5.93
CA VAL A 94 -6.01 12.86 -5.95
C VAL A 94 -5.80 13.36 -4.53
N ASP A 95 -4.77 14.16 -4.31
CA ASP A 95 -4.63 14.91 -3.07
C ASP A 95 -5.54 16.15 -3.12
N PRO A 96 -6.56 16.26 -2.25
CA PRO A 96 -7.42 17.43 -2.21
C PRO A 96 -6.69 18.72 -1.80
N GLU A 97 -5.57 18.64 -1.08
CA GLU A 97 -4.77 19.81 -0.67
C GLU A 97 -3.92 20.37 -1.82
N GLY A 98 -3.54 19.53 -2.79
CA GLY A 98 -2.78 19.93 -3.97
C GLY A 98 -3.54 20.88 -4.92
N MET A 99 -4.88 20.92 -4.83
CA MET A 99 -5.72 21.89 -5.56
C MET A 99 -5.87 23.23 -4.84
N ARG A 100 -5.47 23.34 -3.56
CA ARG A 100 -5.72 24.50 -2.70
C ARG A 100 -4.58 25.53 -2.67
N ASN A 101 -3.48 25.31 -3.39
CA ASN A 101 -2.31 26.22 -3.37
C ASN A 101 -1.99 26.83 -4.75
N TRP A 102 -2.99 26.94 -5.64
CA TRP A 102 -2.86 27.59 -6.95
C TRP A 102 -3.55 28.97 -6.97
N TYR A 103 -3.06 29.91 -6.16
CA TYR A 103 -3.42 31.34 -6.20
C TYR A 103 -2.30 32.20 -5.64
#